data_AF-A0A6J4UWJ5-F1
#
_entry.id   AF-A0A6J4UWJ5-F1
#
_cell.length_a   1.000
_cell.length_b   1.000
_cell.length_c   1.000
_cell.angle_alpha   90.00
_cell.angle_beta   90.00
_cell.angle_gamma   90.00
#
_symmetry.space_group_name_H-M   'P 1'
#
loop_
_entity.id
_entity.type
_entity.pdbx_description
1 polymer ?
#
loop_
_entity_poly.entity_id
_entity_poly.type
_entity_poly.pdbx_seq_one_letter_code
_entity_poly.pdbx_strand_id
1 'polypeptide(L)'
;MVERNHNAVELGPRGTGKSHLYQQVSPFAHLVTGCKTGADAGCRFVAEAGHTLSGAIGDFWQTYGDAAIFGLPLSEPFADEAGATVQVFEQAILEDRGGGVILRATGLAQAEAAAGDPAFQPAPPTGGTTFLVGADDGLRLRLGPSTDAAMVALLPENAEFIAAPTAGGEWVPGYADGFAGWVAAEYLRQAPPLPQLDPADWNRDVWQGASLGESNVRAEPSTTARVVRELVYGDPVTVTEWVAGEEVYKGADLWAKLGEGRYVYARNVGRTAPVAPLDPPPGAPTVGKWIDVGLVQQLITAYDGRTPIRTVEVTTGMAGWETPPGFYQILNRVANETMTSGAIGAEHHYKLEDVLFTQYFTDRGHALHFAWWRTEETIGRPGSHGCVNLLLDDARFFWDWAGIGTPVYVHP
;
A
#
# COMPACT_ATOMS: atom_id res chain seq x y z
N MET A 1 -60.76 -8.62 5.22
CA MET A 1 -61.87 -8.01 4.45
C MET A 1 -61.25 -6.88 3.62
N VAL A 2 -61.26 -7.06 2.29
CA VAL A 2 -60.96 -6.23 1.08
C VAL A 2 -60.71 -4.70 1.32
N GLU A 3 -59.87 -3.90 0.60
CA GLU A 3 -59.74 -3.68 -0.87
C GLU A 3 -58.45 -2.93 -1.32
N ARG A 4 -57.94 -3.22 -2.54
CA ARG A 4 -57.05 -2.36 -3.35
C ARG A 4 -57.24 -2.54 -4.88
N ASN A 5 -57.67 -1.46 -5.54
CA ASN A 5 -57.63 -1.18 -6.99
C ASN A 5 -56.16 -1.14 -7.50
N HIS A 6 -55.71 -2.03 -8.39
CA HIS A 6 -55.61 -1.95 -9.88
C HIS A 6 -54.70 -0.82 -10.44
N ASN A 7 -53.44 -1.16 -10.75
CA ASN A 7 -52.59 -0.48 -11.76
C ASN A 7 -51.93 -1.55 -12.63
N ALA A 8 -52.62 -1.99 -13.69
CA ALA A 8 -52.10 -3.00 -14.61
C ALA A 8 -51.26 -2.36 -15.73
N VAL A 9 -49.96 -2.68 -15.82
CA VAL A 9 -49.08 -2.30 -16.93
C VAL A 9 -48.77 -3.54 -17.76
N GLU A 10 -49.00 -3.49 -19.06
CA GLU A 10 -48.64 -4.56 -19.98
C GLU A 10 -47.22 -4.34 -20.50
N LEU A 11 -46.28 -5.22 -20.11
CA LEU A 11 -44.88 -5.15 -20.53
C LEU A 11 -44.53 -6.36 -21.39
N GLY A 12 -43.91 -6.09 -22.54
CA GLY A 12 -43.44 -7.12 -23.47
C GLY A 12 -43.15 -6.54 -24.86
N PRO A 13 -42.45 -7.29 -25.73
CA PRO A 13 -42.10 -6.83 -27.06
C PRO A 13 -43.37 -6.61 -27.90
N ARG A 14 -43.61 -5.38 -28.37
CA ARG A 14 -44.80 -5.03 -29.18
C ARG A 14 -44.92 -5.93 -30.41
N GLY A 15 -46.10 -6.52 -30.60
CA GLY A 15 -46.44 -7.31 -31.79
C GLY A 15 -46.08 -8.81 -31.71
N THR A 16 -45.56 -9.30 -30.58
CA THR A 16 -45.15 -10.72 -30.45
C THR A 16 -46.16 -11.61 -29.72
N GLY A 17 -47.22 -11.02 -29.14
CA GLY A 17 -48.22 -11.73 -28.33
C GLY A 17 -47.70 -12.27 -26.99
N LYS A 18 -46.44 -11.99 -26.63
CA LYS A 18 -45.81 -12.36 -25.35
C LYS A 18 -45.68 -11.15 -24.44
N SER A 19 -46.81 -10.58 -24.08
CA SER A 19 -46.88 -9.49 -23.12
C SER A 19 -47.50 -10.00 -21.82
N HIS A 20 -46.97 -9.50 -20.70
CA HIS A 20 -47.42 -9.86 -19.37
C HIS A 20 -48.10 -8.66 -18.73
N LEU A 21 -49.27 -8.89 -18.14
CA LEU A 21 -50.05 -7.86 -17.45
C LEU A 21 -49.65 -7.81 -15.98
N TYR A 22 -49.03 -6.71 -15.55
CA TYR A 22 -48.53 -6.54 -14.18
C TYR A 22 -49.45 -5.62 -13.38
N GLN A 23 -50.23 -6.15 -12.43
CA GLN A 23 -51.24 -5.39 -11.67
C GLN A 23 -50.72 -4.50 -10.52
N GLN A 24 -49.43 -4.61 -10.16
CA GLN A 24 -48.78 -3.77 -9.15
C GLN A 24 -47.34 -3.47 -9.57
N VAL A 25 -47.15 -2.31 -10.20
CA VAL A 25 -45.83 -1.75 -10.46
C VAL A 25 -45.60 -0.61 -9.46
N SER A 26 -44.41 -0.58 -8.84
CA SER A 26 -44.01 0.53 -7.97
C SER A 26 -44.08 1.86 -8.74
N PRO A 27 -44.60 2.96 -8.15
CA PRO A 27 -44.55 4.28 -8.78
C PRO A 27 -43.13 4.81 -8.99
N PHE A 28 -42.11 4.16 -8.42
CA PHE A 28 -40.69 4.47 -8.58
C PHE A 28 -39.98 3.56 -9.60
N ALA A 29 -40.70 2.71 -10.34
CA ALA A 29 -40.09 1.84 -11.33
C ALA A 29 -39.66 2.64 -12.59
N HIS A 30 -38.43 2.44 -13.05
CA HIS A 30 -37.94 2.95 -14.33
C HIS A 30 -37.84 1.82 -15.35
N LEU A 31 -38.35 2.04 -16.56
CA LEU A 31 -38.17 1.12 -17.68
C LEU A 31 -36.73 1.22 -18.19
N VAL A 32 -35.93 0.18 -17.99
CA VAL A 32 -34.59 0.05 -18.56
C VAL A 32 -34.69 -0.81 -19.82
N THR A 33 -34.47 -0.24 -21.00
CA THR A 33 -34.48 -0.98 -22.26
C THR A 33 -33.05 -1.44 -22.59
N GLY A 34 -32.76 -2.72 -22.33
CA GLY A 34 -31.41 -3.27 -22.42
C GLY A 34 -31.03 -4.00 -23.71
N CYS A 35 -31.86 -4.08 -24.74
CA CYS A 35 -31.45 -4.56 -26.08
C CYS A 35 -32.47 -4.06 -27.11
N LYS A 36 -32.04 -3.52 -28.26
CA LYS A 36 -32.98 -3.16 -29.34
C LYS A 36 -33.38 -4.43 -30.10
N THR A 37 -34.68 -4.72 -30.14
CA THR A 37 -35.21 -5.87 -30.88
C THR A 37 -34.84 -5.78 -32.36
N GLY A 38 -33.99 -6.70 -32.82
CA GLY A 38 -33.66 -6.91 -34.23
C GLY A 38 -32.35 -6.30 -34.74
N ALA A 39 -31.60 -5.57 -33.92
CA ALA A 39 -30.29 -5.02 -34.32
C ALA A 39 -29.09 -5.78 -33.71
N ASP A 40 -29.26 -6.36 -32.51
CA ASP A 40 -28.14 -6.90 -31.74
C ASP A 40 -28.32 -8.40 -31.48
N ALA A 41 -27.94 -9.24 -32.45
CA ALA A 41 -27.93 -10.69 -32.27
C ALA A 41 -26.88 -11.05 -31.20
N GLY A 42 -27.30 -11.77 -30.14
CA GLY A 42 -26.43 -12.10 -29.00
C GLY A 42 -26.40 -11.05 -27.88
N CYS A 43 -27.24 -10.00 -27.94
CA CYS A 43 -27.35 -9.03 -26.85
C CYS A 43 -28.08 -9.63 -25.63
N ARG A 44 -27.46 -9.52 -24.45
CA ARG A 44 -27.98 -9.94 -23.15
C ARG A 44 -27.88 -8.78 -22.16
N PHE A 45 -28.99 -8.41 -21.55
CA PHE A 45 -29.00 -7.45 -20.44
C PHE A 45 -28.65 -8.16 -19.13
N VAL A 46 -27.68 -7.61 -18.39
CA VAL A 46 -27.27 -8.05 -17.05
C VAL A 46 -27.94 -7.13 -16.04
N ALA A 47 -29.04 -7.59 -15.44
CA ALA A 47 -29.93 -6.76 -14.65
C ALA A 47 -29.26 -6.23 -13.37
N GLU A 48 -28.36 -7.02 -12.78
CA GLU A 48 -27.57 -6.67 -11.60
C GLU A 48 -26.61 -5.51 -11.86
N ALA A 49 -26.11 -5.42 -13.10
CA ALA A 49 -25.13 -4.42 -13.52
C ALA A 49 -25.77 -3.22 -14.23
N GLY A 50 -26.99 -3.37 -14.73
CA GLY A 50 -27.66 -2.34 -15.53
C GLY A 50 -27.07 -2.16 -16.94
N HIS A 51 -26.26 -3.12 -17.41
CA HIS A 51 -25.50 -3.04 -18.66
C HIS A 51 -25.73 -4.25 -19.58
N THR A 52 -25.42 -4.09 -20.86
CA THR A 52 -25.61 -5.13 -21.88
C THR A 52 -24.31 -5.80 -22.28
N LEU A 53 -24.37 -7.09 -22.57
CA LEU A 53 -23.30 -7.87 -23.19
C LEU A 53 -23.73 -8.18 -24.62
N SER A 54 -22.86 -7.95 -25.60
CA SER A 54 -23.17 -8.28 -26.99
C SER A 54 -21.90 -8.54 -27.80
N GLY A 55 -22.06 -9.23 -28.94
CA GLY A 55 -20.96 -9.54 -29.84
C GLY A 55 -19.90 -10.47 -29.23
N ALA A 56 -18.70 -10.46 -29.84
CA ALA A 56 -17.62 -11.37 -29.49
C ALA A 56 -17.17 -11.25 -28.02
N ILE A 57 -17.23 -10.04 -27.45
CA ILE A 57 -16.88 -9.79 -26.05
C ILE A 57 -17.89 -10.44 -25.09
N GLY A 58 -19.19 -10.32 -25.37
CA GLY A 58 -20.23 -10.99 -24.58
C GLY A 58 -20.10 -12.51 -24.62
N ASP A 59 -19.84 -13.06 -25.81
CA ASP A 59 -19.63 -14.50 -26.01
C ASP A 59 -18.36 -15.01 -25.27
N PHE A 60 -17.27 -14.24 -25.34
CA PHE A 60 -16.01 -14.56 -24.67
C PHE A 60 -16.16 -14.52 -23.14
N TRP A 61 -16.80 -13.47 -22.63
CA TRP A 61 -17.08 -13.34 -21.20
C TRP A 61 -17.88 -14.54 -20.69
N GLN A 62 -18.98 -14.90 -21.35
CA GLN A 62 -19.82 -16.03 -20.93
C GLN A 62 -19.11 -17.39 -21.02
N THR A 63 -18.25 -17.58 -22.02
CA THR A 63 -17.64 -18.88 -22.29
C THR A 63 -16.45 -19.16 -21.39
N TYR A 64 -15.63 -18.16 -21.08
CA TYR A 64 -14.31 -18.37 -20.50
C TYR A 64 -14.15 -17.91 -19.05
N GLY A 65 -15.15 -17.30 -18.43
CA GLY A 65 -15.01 -16.91 -17.03
C GLY A 65 -16.15 -16.17 -16.34
N ASP A 66 -17.10 -15.60 -17.10
CA ASP A 66 -18.29 -14.89 -16.62
C ASP A 66 -17.91 -13.85 -15.52
N ALA A 67 -18.84 -13.52 -14.64
CA ALA A 67 -18.64 -12.59 -13.53
C ALA A 67 -17.56 -13.06 -12.54
N ALA A 68 -17.27 -14.37 -12.48
CA ALA A 68 -16.31 -14.91 -11.53
C ALA A 68 -14.85 -14.59 -11.89
N ILE A 69 -14.55 -14.34 -13.18
CA ILE A 69 -13.19 -14.08 -13.66
C ILE A 69 -13.04 -12.65 -14.18
N PHE A 70 -14.07 -12.12 -14.84
CA PHE A 70 -14.01 -10.79 -15.44
C PHE A 70 -14.83 -9.76 -14.67
N GLY A 71 -15.71 -10.19 -13.76
CA GLY A 71 -16.66 -9.32 -13.07
C GLY A 71 -17.86 -8.94 -13.93
N LEU A 72 -18.83 -8.24 -13.33
CA LEU A 72 -20.00 -7.71 -14.03
C LEU A 72 -19.61 -6.58 -15.02
N PRO A 73 -20.37 -6.38 -16.12
CA PRO A 73 -20.10 -5.29 -17.05
C PRO A 73 -20.33 -3.93 -16.38
N LEU A 74 -19.40 -2.99 -16.56
CA LEU A 74 -19.48 -1.62 -16.06
C LEU A 74 -19.74 -0.59 -17.17
N SER A 75 -19.76 -1.04 -18.43
CA SER A 75 -20.07 -0.19 -19.59
C SER A 75 -20.85 -0.97 -20.64
N GLU A 76 -21.46 -0.24 -21.57
CA GLU A 76 -21.83 -0.81 -22.87
C GLU A 76 -20.57 -1.03 -23.73
N PRO A 77 -20.57 -1.96 -24.70
CA PRO A 77 -19.51 -2.04 -25.69
C PRO A 77 -19.42 -0.74 -26.51
N PHE A 78 -18.22 -0.20 -26.68
CA PHE A 78 -17.98 1.02 -27.45
C PHE A 78 -16.75 0.87 -28.36
N ALA A 79 -16.68 1.70 -29.40
CA ALA A 79 -15.51 1.75 -30.28
C ALA A 79 -14.47 2.73 -29.71
N ASP A 80 -13.21 2.32 -29.64
CA ASP A 80 -12.12 3.22 -29.32
C ASP A 80 -11.62 4.02 -30.55
N GLU A 81 -10.65 4.91 -30.34
CA GLU A 81 -10.09 5.76 -31.41
C GLU A 81 -9.43 4.96 -32.55
N ALA A 82 -8.99 3.72 -32.28
CA ALA A 82 -8.41 2.82 -33.26
C ALA A 82 -9.46 1.93 -33.95
N GLY A 83 -10.73 2.07 -33.60
CA GLY A 83 -11.85 1.29 -34.14
C GLY A 83 -12.01 -0.10 -33.53
N ALA A 84 -11.32 -0.41 -32.44
CA ALA A 84 -11.51 -1.65 -31.69
C ALA A 84 -12.79 -1.58 -30.86
N THR A 85 -13.53 -2.68 -30.76
CA THR A 85 -14.67 -2.77 -29.83
C THR A 85 -14.13 -3.07 -28.43
N VAL A 86 -14.53 -2.30 -27.44
CA VAL A 86 -14.02 -2.37 -26.06
C VAL A 86 -15.20 -2.40 -25.11
N GLN A 87 -15.10 -3.23 -24.06
CA GLN A 87 -16.03 -3.19 -22.95
C GLN A 87 -15.28 -3.33 -21.63
N VAL A 88 -15.73 -2.56 -20.63
CA VAL A 88 -15.16 -2.54 -19.28
C VAL A 88 -16.01 -3.42 -18.37
N PHE A 89 -15.34 -4.25 -17.58
CA PHE A 89 -15.90 -5.12 -16.55
C PHE A 89 -15.22 -4.83 -15.21
N GLU A 90 -15.80 -5.26 -14.09
CA GLU A 90 -15.23 -4.98 -12.75
C GLU A 90 -13.77 -5.44 -12.58
N GLN A 91 -13.32 -6.45 -13.34
CA GLN A 91 -11.99 -7.04 -13.18
C GLN A 91 -11.19 -7.11 -14.48
N ALA A 92 -11.72 -6.60 -15.60
CA ALA A 92 -11.07 -6.69 -16.91
C ALA A 92 -11.55 -5.62 -17.90
N ILE A 93 -10.66 -5.23 -18.81
CA ILE A 93 -11.04 -4.53 -20.04
C ILE A 93 -10.80 -5.50 -21.18
N LEU A 94 -11.88 -5.91 -21.84
CA LEU A 94 -11.84 -6.77 -23.00
C LEU A 94 -11.88 -5.90 -24.26
N GLU A 95 -10.98 -6.17 -25.20
CA GLU A 95 -10.98 -5.56 -26.52
C GLU A 95 -11.07 -6.62 -27.62
N ASP A 96 -11.84 -6.33 -28.66
CA ASP A 96 -11.90 -7.10 -29.90
C ASP A 96 -11.47 -6.22 -31.09
N ARG A 97 -10.44 -6.69 -31.79
CA ARG A 97 -9.92 -6.06 -33.02
C ARG A 97 -10.29 -6.84 -34.30
N GLY A 98 -11.24 -7.76 -34.22
CA GLY A 98 -11.68 -8.61 -35.33
C GLY A 98 -10.87 -9.91 -35.50
N GLY A 99 -9.93 -10.18 -34.60
CA GLY A 99 -9.09 -11.40 -34.57
C GLY A 99 -9.27 -12.25 -33.32
N GLY A 100 -10.20 -11.87 -32.42
CA GLY A 100 -10.40 -12.48 -31.11
C GLY A 100 -10.37 -11.44 -30.00
N VAL A 101 -11.00 -11.79 -28.87
CA VAL A 101 -11.08 -10.94 -27.68
C VAL A 101 -9.80 -11.10 -26.84
N ILE A 102 -9.17 -9.99 -26.47
CA ILE A 102 -7.98 -9.96 -25.63
C ILE A 102 -8.11 -8.97 -24.47
N LEU A 103 -7.27 -9.10 -23.45
CA LEU A 103 -7.16 -8.13 -22.36
C LEU A 103 -6.30 -6.94 -22.81
N ARG A 104 -6.80 -5.72 -22.60
CA ARG A 104 -6.07 -4.48 -22.92
C ARG A 104 -5.03 -4.12 -21.84
N ALA A 105 -3.82 -3.69 -22.24
CA ALA A 105 -2.75 -3.24 -21.34
C ALA A 105 -2.71 -1.70 -21.22
N THR A 106 -2.72 -1.14 -20.00
CA THR A 106 -3.19 0.25 -19.74
C THR A 106 -2.36 1.08 -18.72
N GLY A 107 -1.03 1.05 -18.77
CA GLY A 107 -0.17 1.61 -17.71
C GLY A 107 -0.16 3.13 -17.43
N LEU A 108 -0.70 4.02 -18.29
CA LEU A 108 -0.60 5.49 -18.07
C LEU A 108 -1.94 6.24 -18.06
N ALA A 109 -2.98 5.73 -18.74
CA ALA A 109 -4.33 6.30 -18.65
C ALA A 109 -5.11 5.86 -17.40
N GLN A 110 -4.65 4.80 -16.72
CA GLN A 110 -5.25 4.28 -15.48
C GLN A 110 -5.00 5.15 -14.24
N ALA A 111 -3.99 6.03 -14.24
CA ALA A 111 -3.72 6.88 -13.07
C ALA A 111 -4.67 8.09 -12.96
N GLU A 112 -5.20 8.59 -14.09
CA GLU A 112 -6.06 9.78 -14.07
C GLU A 112 -7.57 9.45 -14.21
N ALA A 113 -7.94 8.28 -14.75
CA ALA A 113 -9.35 7.88 -14.86
C ALA A 113 -9.87 7.04 -13.66
N ALA A 114 -8.98 6.49 -12.81
CA ALA A 114 -9.33 5.58 -11.71
C ALA A 114 -9.51 6.27 -10.34
N ALA A 115 -9.81 7.57 -10.29
CA ALA A 115 -10.07 8.30 -9.04
C ALA A 115 -11.34 7.84 -8.28
N GLY A 116 -11.87 6.64 -8.54
CA GLY A 116 -13.10 6.11 -7.93
C GLY A 116 -13.40 4.61 -8.12
N ASP A 117 -12.43 3.77 -8.49
CA ASP A 117 -12.59 2.30 -8.56
C ASP A 117 -12.30 1.65 -7.18
N PRO A 118 -13.16 0.79 -6.60
CA PRO A 118 -12.92 0.14 -5.31
C PRO A 118 -11.73 -0.83 -5.24
N ALA A 119 -11.24 -1.36 -6.35
CA ALA A 119 -10.02 -2.19 -6.41
C ALA A 119 -8.74 -1.36 -6.67
N PHE A 120 -8.92 -0.15 -7.19
CA PHE A 120 -7.95 0.94 -7.23
C PHE A 120 -8.45 2.08 -6.34
N GLN A 121 -8.78 1.78 -5.09
CA GLN A 121 -8.83 2.85 -4.10
C GLN A 121 -7.42 3.43 -4.11
N PRO A 122 -7.25 4.76 -4.36
CA PRO A 122 -5.95 5.36 -4.10
C PRO A 122 -5.62 4.95 -2.67
N ALA A 123 -4.42 4.40 -2.48
CA ALA A 123 -3.89 4.22 -1.14
C ALA A 123 -4.16 5.52 -0.35
N PRO A 124 -4.36 5.46 0.98
CA PRO A 124 -4.59 6.65 1.80
C PRO A 124 -3.72 7.79 1.27
N PRO A 125 -4.32 8.95 0.92
CA PRO A 125 -3.81 9.81 -0.13
C PRO A 125 -2.33 10.09 0.07
N THR A 126 -1.48 9.57 -0.83
CA THR A 126 -0.02 9.79 -0.82
C THR A 126 0.36 11.25 -1.06
N GLY A 127 -0.62 12.13 -1.29
CA GLY A 127 -0.47 13.58 -1.26
C GLY A 127 -0.66 14.21 0.13
N GLY A 128 -0.72 13.39 1.19
CA GLY A 128 -0.78 13.87 2.56
C GLY A 128 0.55 14.46 3.03
N THR A 129 0.50 15.40 3.97
CA THR A 129 1.71 15.97 4.56
C THR A 129 2.10 15.18 5.79
N THR A 130 3.33 14.69 5.84
CA THR A 130 3.87 14.02 7.03
C THR A 130 4.11 15.04 8.15
N PHE A 131 3.63 14.69 9.34
CA PHE A 131 3.97 15.35 10.58
C PHE A 131 4.53 14.34 11.58
N LEU A 132 5.35 14.83 12.49
CA LEU A 132 5.74 14.11 13.70
C LEU A 132 4.84 14.56 14.85
N VAL A 133 4.45 13.62 15.68
CA VAL A 133 3.78 13.90 16.95
C VAL A 133 4.75 14.63 17.90
N GLY A 134 4.32 15.76 18.41
CA GLY A 134 4.99 16.56 19.45
C GLY A 134 4.25 16.49 20.77
N ALA A 135 4.07 15.27 21.30
CA ALA A 135 3.40 15.04 22.57
C ALA A 135 4.16 13.95 23.36
N ASP A 136 4.83 14.36 24.44
CA ASP A 136 5.69 13.49 25.26
C ASP A 136 4.90 12.32 25.90
N ASP A 137 3.64 12.58 26.28
CA ASP A 137 2.71 11.57 26.82
C ASP A 137 1.91 10.84 25.72
N GLY A 138 2.23 11.10 24.45
CA GLY A 138 1.55 10.57 23.28
C GLY A 138 0.31 11.34 22.85
N LEU A 139 -0.05 11.21 21.57
CA LEU A 139 -1.18 11.89 20.94
C LEU A 139 -2.30 10.88 20.63
N ARG A 140 -3.52 11.17 21.08
CA ARG A 140 -4.68 10.29 20.83
C ARG A 140 -5.18 10.45 19.40
N LEU A 141 -5.12 9.39 18.61
CA LEU A 141 -5.83 9.26 17.33
C LEU A 141 -7.29 8.92 17.61
N ARG A 142 -8.23 9.66 17.04
CA ARG A 142 -9.66 9.55 17.35
C ARG A 142 -10.52 9.27 16.12
N LEU A 143 -11.71 8.69 16.34
CA LEU A 143 -12.68 8.42 15.26
C LEU A 143 -13.34 9.70 14.70
N GLY A 144 -13.17 10.85 15.35
CA GLY A 144 -13.73 12.12 14.89
C GLY A 144 -13.02 13.35 15.47
N PRO A 145 -13.31 14.55 14.93
CA PRO A 145 -12.65 15.82 15.29
C PRO A 145 -13.14 16.38 16.63
N SER A 146 -13.01 15.63 17.72
CA SER A 146 -13.43 16.06 19.06
C SER A 146 -12.72 15.28 20.15
N THR A 147 -12.49 15.91 21.30
CA THR A 147 -12.01 15.25 22.51
C THR A 147 -13.00 14.23 23.08
N ASP A 148 -14.28 14.31 22.71
CA ASP A 148 -15.33 13.37 23.09
C ASP A 148 -15.40 12.14 22.14
N ALA A 149 -14.76 12.21 20.97
CA ALA A 149 -14.73 11.09 20.03
C ALA A 149 -13.86 9.95 20.56
N ALA A 150 -14.28 8.70 20.31
CA ALA A 150 -13.58 7.52 20.79
C ALA A 150 -12.14 7.46 20.27
N MET A 151 -11.23 7.04 21.15
CA MET A 151 -9.82 6.82 20.81
C MET A 151 -9.67 5.53 20.01
N VAL A 152 -8.93 5.61 18.91
CA VAL A 152 -8.52 4.49 18.05
C VAL A 152 -7.18 3.95 18.51
N ALA A 153 -6.20 4.85 18.69
CA ALA A 153 -4.84 4.53 19.07
C ALA A 153 -4.21 5.69 19.87
N LEU A 154 -3.13 5.39 20.59
CA LEU A 154 -2.26 6.39 21.19
C LEU A 154 -0.94 6.40 20.41
N LEU A 155 -0.65 7.52 19.76
CA LEU A 155 0.54 7.71 18.94
C LEU A 155 1.71 8.19 19.80
N PRO A 156 2.89 7.56 19.71
CA PRO A 156 4.11 8.01 20.38
C PRO A 156 4.51 9.46 20.10
N GLU A 157 5.33 10.03 20.99
CA GLU A 157 6.19 11.15 20.59
C GLU A 157 7.05 10.74 19.37
N ASN A 158 7.18 11.63 18.39
CA ASN A 158 7.85 11.38 17.11
C ASN A 158 7.24 10.24 16.27
N ALA A 159 6.02 9.79 16.60
CA ALA A 159 5.24 8.99 15.68
C ALA A 159 4.87 9.80 14.44
N GLU A 160 4.83 9.13 13.30
CA GLU A 160 4.37 9.73 12.06
C GLU A 160 2.85 9.83 12.05
N PHE A 161 2.38 10.96 11.57
CA PHE A 161 0.99 11.16 11.21
C PHE A 161 0.94 11.78 9.82
N ILE A 162 0.34 11.05 8.88
CA ILE A 162 0.22 11.53 7.50
C ILE A 162 -1.14 12.23 7.41
N ALA A 163 -1.11 13.56 7.40
CA ALA A 163 -2.29 14.39 7.32
C ALA A 163 -2.88 14.38 5.92
N ALA A 164 -4.19 14.23 5.77
CA ALA A 164 -4.84 14.26 4.46
C ALA A 164 -4.61 15.61 3.74
N PRO A 165 -4.56 15.64 2.38
CA PRO A 165 -4.20 16.84 1.60
C PRO A 165 -5.07 18.09 1.85
N THR A 166 -6.29 17.92 2.35
CA THR A 166 -7.25 19.00 2.67
C THR A 166 -7.29 19.35 4.15
N ALA A 167 -6.33 18.87 4.93
CA ALA A 167 -6.22 19.13 6.36
C ALA A 167 -6.09 20.64 6.67
N GLY A 168 -6.98 21.12 7.55
CA GLY A 168 -6.93 22.47 8.09
C GLY A 168 -7.88 22.60 9.28
N GLY A 169 -7.52 23.46 10.25
CA GLY A 169 -8.29 23.66 11.49
C GLY A 169 -7.67 22.97 12.71
N GLU A 170 -8.40 22.94 13.83
CA GLU A 170 -7.92 22.39 15.10
C GLU A 170 -7.76 20.87 15.10
N TRP A 171 -8.49 20.18 14.21
CA TRP A 171 -8.46 18.73 14.08
C TRP A 171 -8.04 18.33 12.67
N VAL A 172 -7.02 17.48 12.60
CA VAL A 172 -6.37 17.05 11.37
C VAL A 172 -6.76 15.60 11.09
N PRO A 173 -7.47 15.31 9.99
CA PRO A 173 -7.71 13.94 9.56
C PRO A 173 -6.46 13.37 8.88
N GLY A 174 -6.22 12.08 9.06
CA GLY A 174 -5.05 11.42 8.53
C GLY A 174 -4.92 9.99 9.01
N TYR A 175 -3.71 9.45 8.95
CA TYR A 175 -3.45 8.05 9.27
C TYR A 175 -2.06 7.86 9.87
N ALA A 176 -1.95 6.88 10.77
CA ALA A 176 -0.74 6.51 11.49
C ALA A 176 -0.81 5.05 11.93
N ASP A 177 0.31 4.32 11.83
CA ASP A 177 0.45 2.91 12.27
C ASP A 177 -0.69 1.98 11.79
N GLY A 178 -1.20 2.18 10.57
CA GLY A 178 -2.29 1.36 10.00
C GLY A 178 -3.71 1.81 10.38
N PHE A 179 -3.87 2.87 11.15
CA PHE A 179 -5.17 3.40 11.59
C PHE A 179 -5.46 4.77 10.97
N ALA A 180 -6.69 4.96 10.49
CA ALA A 180 -7.19 6.27 10.10
C ALA A 180 -7.92 6.95 11.26
N GLY A 181 -7.84 8.29 11.34
CA GLY A 181 -8.53 9.05 12.36
C GLY A 181 -8.20 10.53 12.34
N TRP A 182 -8.48 11.19 13.46
CA TRP A 182 -8.29 12.62 13.68
C TRP A 182 -7.38 12.85 14.88
N VAL A 183 -6.47 13.81 14.75
CA VAL A 183 -5.58 14.27 15.83
C VAL A 183 -5.69 15.79 15.98
N ALA A 184 -5.33 16.32 17.15
CA ALA A 184 -5.31 17.77 17.35
C ALA A 184 -4.05 18.38 16.68
N ALA A 185 -4.26 19.41 15.87
CA ALA A 185 -3.24 20.04 15.04
C ALA A 185 -2.06 20.62 15.85
N GLU A 186 -2.32 21.08 17.07
CA GLU A 186 -1.31 21.68 17.96
C GLU A 186 -0.19 20.71 18.36
N TYR A 187 -0.44 19.40 18.27
CA TYR A 187 0.54 18.35 18.57
C TYR A 187 1.23 17.82 17.32
N LEU A 188 0.99 18.41 16.15
CA LEU A 188 1.68 18.05 14.92
C LEU A 188 2.81 19.04 14.65
N ARG A 189 4.01 18.49 14.44
CA ARG A 189 5.21 19.26 14.09
C ARG A 189 5.70 18.79 12.73
N GLN A 190 6.08 19.72 11.86
CA GLN A 190 6.77 19.35 10.64
C GLN A 190 8.16 18.83 11.03
N ALA A 191 8.54 17.67 10.52
CA ALA A 191 9.90 17.17 10.69
C ALA A 191 10.86 18.17 10.03
N PRO A 192 11.84 18.74 10.75
CA PRO A 192 12.90 19.45 10.08
C PRO A 192 13.72 18.43 9.25
N PRO A 193 14.37 18.85 8.15
CA PRO A 193 15.25 17.97 7.40
C PRO A 193 16.46 17.60 8.28
N LEU A 194 16.78 16.30 8.34
CA LEU A 194 17.94 15.84 9.10
C LEU A 194 19.25 16.25 8.42
N PRO A 195 20.32 16.54 9.21
CA PRO A 195 21.65 16.76 8.66
C PRO A 195 22.09 15.54 7.85
N GLN A 196 22.52 15.75 6.60
CA GLN A 196 23.06 14.67 5.77
C GLN A 196 24.49 14.35 6.18
N LEU A 197 24.82 13.06 6.28
CA LEU A 197 26.17 12.59 6.58
C LEU A 197 27.09 12.83 5.37
N ASP A 198 28.30 13.33 5.61
CA ASP A 198 29.31 13.44 4.56
C ASP A 198 29.65 12.03 4.02
N PRO A 199 29.61 11.78 2.71
CA PRO A 199 30.01 10.50 2.13
C PRO A 199 31.40 10.01 2.55
N ALA A 200 32.34 10.90 2.91
CA ALA A 200 33.65 10.54 3.42
C ALA A 200 33.62 9.89 4.82
N ASP A 201 32.58 10.17 5.61
CA ASP A 201 32.37 9.66 6.97
C ASP A 201 31.38 8.48 7.00
N TRP A 202 30.90 8.04 5.84
CA TRP A 202 29.96 6.92 5.74
C TRP A 202 30.66 5.58 5.93
N ASN A 203 30.40 4.96 7.09
CA ASN A 203 30.79 3.61 7.41
C ASN A 203 29.66 2.64 7.02
N ARG A 204 29.90 1.83 5.99
CA ARG A 204 28.93 0.89 5.42
C ARG A 204 28.61 -0.30 6.34
N ASP A 205 29.44 -0.56 7.35
CA ASP A 205 29.28 -1.69 8.29
C ASP A 205 28.38 -1.37 9.48
N VAL A 206 27.95 -0.11 9.63
CA VAL A 206 27.07 0.32 10.72
C VAL A 206 25.97 1.23 10.21
N TRP A 207 24.84 1.24 10.91
CA TRP A 207 23.78 2.17 10.59
C TRP A 207 24.10 3.56 11.17
N GLN A 208 23.97 4.60 10.35
CA GLN A 208 24.26 5.98 10.75
C GLN A 208 23.06 6.90 10.49
N GLY A 209 22.77 7.71 11.49
CA GLY A 209 21.62 8.58 11.51
C GLY A 209 21.80 9.76 12.46
N ALA A 210 20.68 10.37 12.83
CA ALA A 210 20.62 11.44 13.80
C ALA A 210 19.34 11.37 14.65
N SER A 211 19.36 12.03 15.79
CA SER A 211 18.18 12.16 16.66
C SER A 211 17.10 13.02 15.99
N LEU A 212 15.85 12.60 16.07
CA LEU A 212 14.66 13.29 15.57
C LEU A 212 14.12 14.34 16.55
N GLY A 213 14.69 14.42 17.76
CA GLY A 213 14.24 15.35 18.79
C GLY A 213 15.06 15.23 20.08
N GLU A 214 14.49 15.75 21.17
CA GLU A 214 15.04 15.49 22.50
C GLU A 214 14.83 14.02 22.84
N SER A 215 15.88 13.33 23.28
CA SER A 215 15.80 11.89 23.51
C SER A 215 16.78 11.39 24.54
N ASN A 216 16.26 10.57 25.45
CA ASN A 216 17.05 9.92 26.48
C ASN A 216 17.81 8.72 25.91
N VAL A 217 19.14 8.77 25.94
CA VAL A 217 19.99 7.58 25.84
C VAL A 217 20.05 6.93 27.20
N ARG A 218 19.68 5.66 27.26
CA ARG A 218 19.47 4.91 28.50
C ARG A 218 20.47 3.79 28.64
N ALA A 219 20.73 3.41 29.89
CA ALA A 219 21.68 2.35 30.23
C ALA A 219 21.24 0.96 29.76
N GLU A 220 19.94 0.77 29.62
CA GLU A 220 19.25 -0.44 29.16
C GLU A 220 18.11 -0.01 28.22
N PRO A 221 17.60 -0.90 27.33
CA PRO A 221 16.52 -0.58 26.41
C PRO A 221 15.15 -0.56 27.12
N SER A 222 15.01 0.31 28.12
CA SER A 222 13.78 0.52 28.90
C SER A 222 13.64 1.99 29.29
N THR A 223 12.42 2.53 29.24
CA THR A 223 12.08 3.90 29.64
C THR A 223 12.31 4.17 31.13
N THR A 224 12.40 3.13 31.96
CA THR A 224 12.69 3.25 33.39
C THR A 224 14.19 3.21 33.72
N ALA A 225 15.02 2.82 32.76
CA ALA A 225 16.46 2.75 32.95
C ALA A 225 17.09 4.14 33.05
N ARG A 226 18.21 4.20 33.79
CA ARG A 226 18.99 5.42 34.03
C ARG A 226 19.35 6.10 32.72
N VAL A 227 19.08 7.41 32.63
CA VAL A 227 19.55 8.27 31.54
C VAL A 227 21.07 8.43 31.64
N VAL A 228 21.75 8.15 30.54
CA VAL A 228 23.21 8.22 30.38
C VAL A 228 23.61 9.50 29.63
N ARG A 229 22.78 9.93 28.69
CA ARG A 229 22.95 11.14 27.89
C ARG A 229 21.59 11.58 27.36
N GLU A 230 21.42 12.88 27.16
CA GLU A 230 20.32 13.44 26.38
C GLU A 230 20.85 13.80 24.99
N LEU A 231 20.11 13.42 23.96
CA LEU A 231 20.29 13.87 22.58
C LEU A 231 19.36 15.05 22.32
N VAL A 232 19.79 15.95 21.45
CA VAL A 232 18.92 16.96 20.85
C VAL A 232 18.75 16.68 19.36
N TYR A 233 17.78 17.34 18.73
CA TYR A 233 17.56 17.22 17.29
C TYR A 233 18.86 17.36 16.49
N GLY A 234 19.11 16.42 15.57
CA GLY A 234 20.27 16.43 14.69
C GLY A 234 21.57 15.90 15.31
N ASP A 235 21.59 15.54 16.61
CA ASP A 235 22.75 14.87 17.21
C ASP A 235 23.05 13.57 16.44
N PRO A 236 24.31 13.33 16.02
CA PRO A 236 24.65 12.15 15.23
C PRO A 236 24.56 10.88 16.08
N VAL A 237 24.05 9.82 15.45
CA VAL A 237 23.84 8.51 16.05
C VAL A 237 24.46 7.43 15.17
N THR A 238 25.24 6.54 15.79
CA THR A 238 25.72 5.31 15.16
C THR A 238 25.11 4.14 15.90
N VAL A 239 24.36 3.31 15.18
CA VAL A 239 23.67 2.15 15.73
C VAL A 239 24.50 0.91 15.40
N THR A 240 24.99 0.24 16.43
CA THR A 240 25.78 -0.99 16.31
C THR A 240 24.89 -2.22 16.21
N GLU A 241 23.67 -2.14 16.75
CA GLU A 241 22.73 -3.25 16.81
C GLU A 241 21.31 -2.72 17.02
N TRP A 242 20.33 -3.33 16.36
CA TRP A 242 18.92 -3.13 16.65
C TRP A 242 18.46 -4.26 17.59
N VAL A 243 17.91 -3.90 18.75
CA VAL A 243 17.55 -4.87 19.79
C VAL A 243 16.09 -4.72 20.20
N ALA A 244 15.48 -5.82 20.62
CA ALA A 244 14.21 -5.78 21.32
C ALA A 244 14.42 -5.27 22.76
N GLY A 245 13.49 -4.46 23.25
CA GLY A 245 13.52 -3.88 24.59
C GLY A 245 12.12 -3.72 25.16
N GLU A 246 11.93 -2.71 25.99
CA GLU A 246 10.60 -2.33 26.47
C GLU A 246 9.73 -1.90 25.29
N GLU A 247 8.55 -2.52 25.20
CA GLU A 247 7.46 -2.12 24.31
C GLU A 247 6.82 -0.83 24.84
N VAL A 248 7.36 0.32 24.41
CA VAL A 248 6.87 1.64 24.85
C VAL A 248 5.45 1.88 24.33
N TYR A 249 5.18 1.40 23.12
CA TYR A 249 3.87 1.40 22.49
C TYR A 249 3.63 0.04 21.85
N LYS A 250 2.36 -0.35 21.72
CA LYS A 250 1.98 -1.66 21.17
C LYS A 250 2.63 -1.89 19.80
N GLY A 251 3.38 -2.97 19.64
CA GLY A 251 4.13 -3.36 18.45
C GLY A 251 5.43 -2.56 18.22
N ALA A 252 5.89 -1.78 19.20
CA ALA A 252 7.03 -0.89 19.05
C ALA A 252 8.01 -1.04 20.23
N ASP A 253 8.67 -2.20 20.26
CA ASP A 253 9.69 -2.64 21.22
C ASP A 253 11.13 -2.54 20.64
N LEU A 254 11.32 -1.87 19.51
CA LEU A 254 12.62 -1.70 18.88
C LEU A 254 13.45 -0.60 19.55
N TRP A 255 14.69 -0.92 19.90
CA TRP A 255 15.67 0.01 20.45
C TRP A 255 16.96 -0.01 19.63
N ALA A 256 17.58 1.16 19.50
CA ALA A 256 18.87 1.33 18.84
C ALA A 256 19.98 1.27 19.89
N LYS A 257 20.87 0.28 19.79
CA LYS A 257 22.07 0.18 20.63
C LYS A 257 23.17 1.02 20.00
N LEU A 258 23.66 2.02 20.73
CA LEU A 258 24.72 2.94 20.30
C LEU A 258 26.11 2.49 20.78
N GLY A 259 26.14 1.38 21.52
CA GLY A 259 27.29 0.79 22.18
C GLY A 259 26.91 0.25 23.55
N GLU A 260 27.90 -0.34 24.25
CA GLU A 260 27.73 -0.84 25.62
C GLU A 260 27.06 0.20 26.52
N GLY A 261 25.93 -0.19 27.14
CA GLY A 261 25.16 0.64 28.08
C GLY A 261 24.55 1.92 27.50
N ARG A 262 24.31 1.98 26.18
CA ARG A 262 23.73 3.16 25.52
C ARG A 262 22.66 2.74 24.52
N TYR A 263 21.41 2.98 24.87
CA TYR A 263 20.23 2.62 24.08
C TYR A 263 19.32 3.82 23.88
N VAL A 264 18.81 4.03 22.68
CA VAL A 264 17.79 5.05 22.39
C VAL A 264 16.60 4.38 21.72
N TYR A 265 15.40 4.85 22.00
CA TYR A 265 14.21 4.30 21.40
C TYR A 265 14.26 4.48 19.88
N ALA A 266 14.00 3.41 19.13
CA ALA A 266 14.27 3.41 17.69
C ALA A 266 13.51 4.53 16.97
N ARG A 267 12.25 4.79 17.36
CA ARG A 267 11.40 5.84 16.77
C ARG A 267 11.98 7.25 16.85
N ASN A 268 12.95 7.48 17.73
CA ASN A 268 13.56 8.80 17.92
C ASN A 268 14.84 9.01 17.08
N VAL A 269 15.21 8.08 16.20
CA VAL A 269 16.36 8.22 15.30
C VAL A 269 15.96 8.00 13.84
N GLY A 270 16.47 8.86 12.95
CA GLY A 270 16.25 8.79 11.50
C GLY A 270 17.58 8.64 10.75
N ARG A 271 17.54 7.98 9.57
CA ARG A 271 18.74 7.71 8.77
C ARG A 271 19.26 9.00 8.14
N THR A 272 20.58 9.17 8.12
CA THR A 272 21.23 10.34 7.50
C THR A 272 22.37 9.96 6.55
N ALA A 273 22.68 8.66 6.47
CA ALA A 273 23.69 8.14 5.59
C ALA A 273 23.31 8.35 4.09
N PRO A 274 24.30 8.42 3.18
CA PRO A 274 24.03 8.53 1.75
C PRO A 274 23.14 7.40 1.21
N VAL A 275 22.32 7.72 0.20
CA VAL A 275 21.58 6.74 -0.60
C VAL A 275 22.37 6.47 -1.88
N ALA A 276 23.18 5.43 -1.86
CA ALA A 276 24.01 5.03 -2.99
C ALA A 276 24.17 3.50 -3.00
N PRO A 277 24.42 2.89 -4.18
CA PRO A 277 24.62 1.46 -4.29
C PRO A 277 25.72 0.97 -3.33
N LEU A 278 25.44 -0.14 -2.66
CA LEU A 278 26.45 -0.87 -1.91
C LEU A 278 27.37 -1.64 -2.86
N ASP A 279 28.51 -2.08 -2.33
CA ASP A 279 29.40 -2.93 -3.11
C ASP A 279 28.72 -4.28 -3.33
N PRO A 280 28.52 -4.72 -4.58
CA PRO A 280 27.85 -5.98 -4.83
C PRO A 280 28.59 -7.13 -4.15
N PRO A 281 27.89 -8.13 -3.61
CA PRO A 281 28.52 -9.24 -2.91
C PRO A 281 29.50 -10.02 -3.81
N PRO A 282 30.45 -10.75 -3.20
CA PRO A 282 31.25 -11.72 -3.93
C PRO A 282 30.35 -12.70 -4.69
N GLY A 283 30.59 -12.87 -6.00
CA GLY A 283 29.78 -13.75 -6.84
C GLY A 283 28.42 -13.19 -7.30
N ALA A 284 28.14 -11.89 -7.09
CA ALA A 284 26.90 -11.30 -7.62
C ALA A 284 26.73 -11.56 -9.13
N PRO A 285 25.48 -11.62 -9.64
CA PRO A 285 25.23 -11.81 -11.06
C PRO A 285 26.00 -10.81 -11.94
N THR A 286 26.58 -11.30 -13.03
CA THR A 286 27.29 -10.45 -14.02
C THR A 286 26.42 -10.09 -15.22
N VAL A 287 25.26 -10.73 -15.34
CA VAL A 287 24.27 -10.51 -16.40
C VAL A 287 22.86 -10.62 -15.81
N GLY A 288 21.90 -9.92 -16.43
CA GLY A 288 20.49 -10.03 -16.10
C GLY A 288 20.09 -9.23 -14.86
N LYS A 289 18.77 -9.11 -14.68
CA LYS A 289 18.16 -8.35 -13.59
C LYS A 289 18.26 -9.10 -12.26
N TRP A 290 18.66 -8.41 -11.20
CA TRP A 290 18.59 -8.91 -9.82
C TRP A 290 18.44 -7.76 -8.82
N ILE A 291 18.02 -8.09 -7.60
CA ILE A 291 17.77 -7.14 -6.52
C ILE A 291 18.72 -7.45 -5.36
N ASP A 292 19.34 -6.40 -4.81
CA ASP A 292 20.19 -6.43 -3.63
C ASP A 292 19.49 -5.73 -2.47
N VAL A 293 19.46 -6.32 -1.29
CA VAL A 293 18.87 -5.75 -0.07
C VAL A 293 19.90 -5.80 1.06
N GLY A 294 20.42 -4.63 1.44
CA GLY A 294 21.38 -4.47 2.53
C GLY A 294 20.69 -4.10 3.85
N LEU A 295 20.74 -5.00 4.83
CA LEU A 295 20.02 -4.88 6.09
C LEU A 295 20.64 -3.84 7.05
N VAL A 296 21.96 -3.67 7.08
CA VAL A 296 22.59 -2.66 7.94
C VAL A 296 22.29 -1.27 7.41
N GLN A 297 22.41 -1.07 6.10
CA GLN A 297 22.22 0.24 5.49
C GLN A 297 20.75 0.57 5.20
N GLN A 298 19.85 -0.42 5.31
CA GLN A 298 18.45 -0.27 4.94
C GLN A 298 18.28 0.28 3.52
N LEU A 299 19.04 -0.31 2.58
CA LEU A 299 19.01 0.03 1.16
C LEU A 299 18.59 -1.16 0.32
N ILE A 300 17.93 -0.87 -0.78
CA ILE A 300 17.66 -1.82 -1.85
C ILE A 300 18.19 -1.26 -3.17
N THR A 301 18.82 -2.12 -3.96
CA THR A 301 19.31 -1.76 -5.29
C THR A 301 18.82 -2.75 -6.34
N ALA A 302 18.21 -2.22 -7.40
CA ALA A 302 17.97 -2.96 -8.64
C ALA A 302 19.23 -2.92 -9.50
N TYR A 303 19.70 -4.08 -9.98
CA TYR A 303 20.87 -4.22 -10.84
C TYR A 303 20.51 -4.89 -12.18
N ASP A 304 21.14 -4.45 -13.28
CA ASP A 304 21.27 -5.24 -14.50
C ASP A 304 22.73 -5.63 -14.70
N GLY A 305 23.03 -6.91 -14.49
CA GLY A 305 24.40 -7.40 -14.32
C GLY A 305 25.09 -6.70 -13.15
N ARG A 306 26.15 -5.93 -13.42
CA ARG A 306 26.86 -5.14 -12.39
C ARG A 306 26.48 -3.66 -12.36
N THR A 307 25.53 -3.26 -13.20
CA THR A 307 25.13 -1.85 -13.31
C THR A 307 23.96 -1.57 -12.36
N PRO A 308 24.11 -0.69 -11.36
CA PRO A 308 22.99 -0.27 -10.53
C PRO A 308 22.03 0.58 -11.35
N ILE A 309 20.74 0.23 -11.32
CA ILE A 309 19.65 0.90 -12.04
C ILE A 309 18.91 1.87 -11.14
N ARG A 310 18.60 1.47 -9.90
CA ARG A 310 17.94 2.32 -8.89
C ARG A 310 18.35 1.85 -7.51
N THR A 311 18.72 2.80 -6.63
CA THR A 311 19.00 2.54 -5.21
C THR A 311 18.15 3.46 -4.37
N VAL A 312 17.46 2.89 -3.38
CA VAL A 312 16.51 3.61 -2.52
C VAL A 312 16.56 3.06 -1.10
N GLU A 313 16.00 3.82 -0.17
CA GLU A 313 15.86 3.40 1.22
C GLU A 313 14.70 2.42 1.38
N VAL A 314 14.82 1.54 2.38
CA VAL A 314 13.78 0.56 2.73
C VAL A 314 13.60 0.49 4.23
N THR A 315 12.51 -0.13 4.68
CA THR A 315 12.38 -0.62 6.05
C THR A 315 12.23 -2.13 6.04
N THR A 316 13.17 -2.83 6.67
CA THR A 316 13.19 -4.29 6.78
C THR A 316 12.74 -4.77 8.17
N GLY A 317 12.80 -6.07 8.39
CA GLY A 317 12.42 -6.74 9.62
C GLY A 317 13.10 -6.17 10.85
N MET A 318 12.31 -5.83 11.87
CA MET A 318 12.83 -5.43 13.18
C MET A 318 13.36 -6.63 13.98
N ALA A 319 14.01 -6.36 15.11
CA ALA A 319 14.46 -7.41 16.03
C ALA A 319 13.29 -8.32 16.43
N GLY A 320 13.49 -9.63 16.36
CA GLY A 320 12.44 -10.65 16.56
C GLY A 320 11.58 -10.96 15.32
N TRP A 321 11.69 -10.15 14.27
CA TRP A 321 10.98 -10.30 13.00
C TRP A 321 11.91 -10.07 11.81
N GLU A 322 13.14 -10.56 11.90
CA GLU A 322 14.21 -10.23 10.97
C GLU A 322 13.87 -10.67 9.54
N THR A 323 14.18 -9.81 8.56
CA THR A 323 14.22 -10.25 7.16
C THR A 323 15.41 -11.21 7.00
N PRO A 324 15.20 -12.47 6.60
CA PRO A 324 16.26 -13.47 6.61
C PRO A 324 17.30 -13.18 5.51
N PRO A 325 18.60 -13.15 5.82
CA PRO A 325 19.65 -13.12 4.81
C PRO A 325 19.64 -14.38 3.95
N GLY A 326 19.92 -14.23 2.66
CA GLY A 326 19.95 -15.36 1.73
C GLY A 326 19.81 -14.97 0.27
N PHE A 327 19.87 -16.00 -0.58
CA PHE A 327 19.58 -15.89 -2.01
C PHE A 327 18.19 -16.44 -2.30
N TYR A 328 17.36 -15.60 -2.90
CA TYR A 328 15.96 -15.84 -3.19
C TYR A 328 15.62 -15.45 -4.63
N GLN A 329 14.35 -15.58 -4.98
CA GLN A 329 13.79 -15.06 -6.21
C GLN A 329 12.33 -14.67 -5.97
N ILE A 330 11.79 -13.74 -6.76
CA ILE A 330 10.37 -13.40 -6.70
C ILE A 330 9.54 -14.63 -7.10
N LEU A 331 8.66 -15.08 -6.19
CA LEU A 331 7.83 -16.28 -6.32
C LEU A 331 6.42 -15.95 -6.80
N ASN A 332 5.81 -14.92 -6.20
CA ASN A 332 4.42 -14.52 -6.44
C ASN A 332 4.27 -13.01 -6.31
N ARG A 333 3.22 -12.47 -6.94
CA ARG A 333 3.00 -11.03 -7.03
C ARG A 333 1.51 -10.70 -6.92
N VAL A 334 1.17 -9.72 -6.09
CA VAL A 334 -0.19 -9.24 -5.85
C VAL A 334 -0.20 -7.72 -5.97
N ALA A 335 -1.00 -7.17 -6.89
CA ALA A 335 -0.96 -5.74 -7.20
C ALA A 335 -1.56 -4.87 -6.09
N ASN A 336 -2.65 -5.33 -5.47
CA ASN A 336 -3.29 -4.75 -4.30
C ASN A 336 -3.67 -5.90 -3.36
N GLU A 337 -3.08 -5.91 -2.16
CA GLU A 337 -3.22 -6.99 -1.20
C GLU A 337 -3.84 -6.54 0.12
N THR A 338 -4.64 -7.44 0.70
CA THR A 338 -5.00 -7.39 2.12
C THR A 338 -4.07 -8.29 2.92
N MET A 339 -3.12 -7.69 3.65
CA MET A 339 -2.20 -8.42 4.53
C MET A 339 -2.80 -8.61 5.92
N THR A 340 -2.79 -9.85 6.42
CA THR A 340 -3.21 -10.15 7.80
C THR A 340 -2.11 -10.83 8.59
N SER A 341 -1.94 -10.44 9.84
CA SER A 341 -1.09 -11.09 10.86
C SER A 341 -1.18 -12.63 10.91
N GLY A 342 -2.36 -13.19 10.67
CA GLY A 342 -2.58 -14.64 10.64
C GLY A 342 -1.78 -15.36 9.54
N ALA A 343 -1.41 -14.66 8.46
CA ALA A 343 -0.62 -15.21 7.36
C ALA A 343 0.85 -15.44 7.73
N ILE A 344 1.36 -14.78 8.77
CA ILE A 344 2.75 -14.91 9.26
C ILE A 344 2.85 -15.48 10.68
N GLY A 345 1.74 -15.96 11.24
CA GLY A 345 1.71 -16.55 12.58
C GLY A 345 1.88 -15.56 13.74
N ALA A 346 1.66 -14.27 13.50
CA ALA A 346 1.70 -13.25 14.56
C ALA A 346 0.44 -13.33 15.43
N GLU A 347 0.61 -13.35 16.76
CA GLU A 347 -0.49 -13.43 17.75
C GLU A 347 -1.38 -12.17 17.78
N HIS A 348 -1.00 -11.10 17.10
CA HIS A 348 -1.66 -9.79 17.15
C HIS A 348 -2.30 -9.45 15.80
N HIS A 349 -3.63 -9.36 15.81
CA HIS A 349 -4.47 -9.07 14.64
C HIS A 349 -4.18 -7.70 14.02
N TYR A 350 -3.27 -7.60 13.04
CA TYR A 350 -3.31 -6.54 12.04
C TYR A 350 -4.00 -7.03 10.76
N LYS A 351 -4.78 -6.15 10.14
CA LYS A 351 -5.38 -6.27 8.81
C LYS A 351 -5.04 -4.97 8.07
N LEU A 352 -4.13 -5.06 7.13
CA LEU A 352 -3.69 -3.94 6.30
C LEU A 352 -4.31 -4.15 4.93
N GLU A 353 -5.22 -3.27 4.55
CA GLU A 353 -5.81 -3.24 3.22
C GLU A 353 -5.01 -2.26 2.34
N ASP A 354 -5.17 -2.39 1.03
CA ASP A 354 -4.53 -1.51 0.05
C ASP A 354 -2.99 -1.52 0.11
N VAL A 355 -2.41 -2.70 0.40
CA VAL A 355 -0.97 -2.91 0.32
C VAL A 355 -0.60 -3.15 -1.14
N LEU A 356 -0.09 -2.11 -1.80
CA LEU A 356 0.18 -2.16 -3.23
C LEU A 356 1.54 -2.82 -3.55
N PHE A 357 1.61 -3.38 -4.76
CA PHE A 357 2.83 -3.88 -5.38
C PHE A 357 3.56 -4.96 -4.59
N THR A 358 2.82 -5.87 -3.92
CA THR A 358 3.44 -6.95 -3.16
C THR A 358 4.13 -7.97 -4.05
N GLN A 359 5.41 -8.22 -3.77
CA GLN A 359 6.25 -9.20 -4.48
C GLN A 359 6.90 -10.15 -3.47
N TYR A 360 6.35 -11.35 -3.33
CA TYR A 360 6.85 -12.36 -2.40
C TYR A 360 8.16 -12.97 -2.91
N PHE A 361 9.19 -13.03 -2.06
CA PHE A 361 10.47 -13.67 -2.39
C PHE A 361 10.77 -14.90 -1.51
N THR A 362 9.90 -15.21 -0.56
CA THR A 362 9.94 -16.47 0.23
C THR A 362 8.58 -17.13 0.27
N ASP A 363 8.55 -18.42 0.59
CA ASP A 363 7.34 -19.19 0.85
C ASP A 363 6.77 -18.95 2.26
N ARG A 364 7.40 -18.08 3.06
CA ARG A 364 7.02 -17.73 4.43
C ARG A 364 6.36 -16.35 4.56
N GLY A 365 6.09 -15.67 3.44
CA GLY A 365 5.38 -14.40 3.44
C GLY A 365 6.25 -13.14 3.43
N HIS A 366 7.59 -13.24 3.33
CA HIS A 366 8.43 -12.06 3.14
C HIS A 366 8.27 -11.52 1.71
N ALA A 367 7.99 -10.22 1.61
CA ALA A 367 7.73 -9.56 0.35
C ALA A 367 8.32 -8.16 0.28
N LEU A 368 8.56 -7.67 -0.94
CA LEU A 368 8.73 -6.24 -1.23
C LEU A 368 7.35 -5.65 -1.47
N HIS A 369 7.00 -4.53 -0.85
CA HIS A 369 5.70 -3.89 -1.11
C HIS A 369 5.70 -2.40 -0.72
N PHE A 370 4.71 -1.67 -1.23
CA PHE A 370 4.42 -0.33 -0.75
C PHE A 370 3.88 -0.38 0.68
N ALA A 371 4.42 0.44 1.57
CA ALA A 371 3.92 0.62 2.92
C ALA A 371 3.39 2.04 3.09
N TRP A 372 2.08 2.24 2.89
CA TRP A 372 1.44 3.56 2.98
C TRP A 372 1.51 4.21 4.37
N TRP A 373 1.90 3.44 5.38
CA TRP A 373 2.18 3.89 6.74
C TRP A 373 3.66 4.27 6.97
N ARG A 374 4.43 4.47 5.90
CA ARG A 374 5.83 4.93 5.94
C ARG A 374 5.96 6.20 5.10
N THR A 375 6.92 7.04 5.48
CA THR A 375 7.23 8.28 4.76
C THR A 375 8.73 8.38 4.51
N GLU A 376 9.16 9.42 3.78
CA GLU A 376 10.57 9.72 3.56
C GLU A 376 11.34 9.93 4.88
N GLU A 377 10.66 10.33 5.96
CA GLU A 377 11.28 10.64 7.24
C GLU A 377 11.56 9.41 8.14
N THR A 378 10.81 8.31 8.04
CA THR A 378 11.08 7.08 8.83
C THR A 378 11.45 5.85 8.03
N ILE A 379 11.46 5.93 6.70
CA ILE A 379 12.12 4.89 5.92
C ILE A 379 13.63 4.89 6.22
N GLY A 380 14.31 3.78 5.93
CA GLY A 380 15.73 3.65 6.21
C GLY A 380 16.04 3.16 7.63
N ARG A 381 15.05 2.73 8.42
CA ARG A 381 15.23 2.04 9.71
C ARG A 381 14.45 0.71 9.73
N PRO A 382 14.95 -0.35 10.39
CA PRO A 382 14.14 -1.55 10.62
C PRO A 382 12.84 -1.25 11.38
N GLY A 383 11.81 -2.03 11.10
CA GLY A 383 10.48 -1.78 11.67
C GLY A 383 9.33 -2.54 11.01
N SER A 384 9.60 -3.45 10.06
CA SER A 384 8.58 -4.34 9.51
C SER A 384 8.56 -5.68 10.26
N HIS A 385 7.57 -6.53 9.96
CA HIS A 385 7.53 -7.91 10.43
C HIS A 385 8.26 -8.88 9.46
N GLY A 386 9.31 -8.40 8.80
CA GLY A 386 10.15 -9.18 7.89
C GLY A 386 10.03 -8.78 6.42
N CYS A 387 8.97 -8.08 6.02
CA CYS A 387 8.85 -7.52 4.68
C CYS A 387 9.86 -6.39 4.41
N VAL A 388 10.10 -6.10 3.14
CA VAL A 388 10.89 -4.95 2.67
C VAL A 388 9.92 -3.86 2.25
N ASN A 389 9.70 -2.91 3.14
CA ASN A 389 8.79 -1.79 2.91
C ASN A 389 9.45 -0.74 2.02
N LEU A 390 8.70 -0.25 1.04
CA LEU A 390 9.08 0.77 0.08
C LEU A 390 8.08 1.93 0.10
N LEU A 391 8.51 3.11 -0.38
CA LEU A 391 7.60 4.20 -0.74
C LEU A 391 6.89 3.90 -2.06
N LEU A 392 5.80 4.60 -2.36
CA LEU A 392 4.91 4.26 -3.47
C LEU A 392 5.64 4.21 -4.82
N ASP A 393 6.41 5.26 -5.14
CA ASP A 393 7.11 5.37 -6.43
C ASP A 393 8.20 4.31 -6.58
N ASP A 394 8.84 3.95 -5.47
CA ASP A 394 9.87 2.91 -5.45
C ASP A 394 9.27 1.52 -5.57
N ALA A 395 8.21 1.23 -4.82
CA ALA A 395 7.45 -0.01 -4.93
C ALA A 395 6.94 -0.23 -6.36
N ARG A 396 6.37 0.83 -6.97
CA ARG A 396 5.94 0.81 -8.37
C ARG A 396 7.11 0.54 -9.32
N PHE A 397 8.25 1.20 -9.12
CA PHE A 397 9.42 0.96 -9.94
C PHE A 397 9.86 -0.51 -9.89
N PHE A 398 10.01 -1.08 -8.69
CA PHE A 398 10.42 -2.47 -8.54
C PHE A 398 9.38 -3.44 -9.12
N TRP A 399 8.10 -3.10 -9.03
CA TRP A 399 7.02 -3.84 -9.68
C TRP A 399 7.15 -3.83 -11.20
N ASP A 400 7.29 -2.66 -11.82
CA ASP A 400 7.37 -2.55 -13.27
C ASP A 400 8.69 -3.13 -13.83
N TRP A 401 9.77 -3.03 -13.06
CA TRP A 401 11.11 -3.44 -13.48
C TRP A 401 11.38 -4.94 -13.30
N ALA A 402 10.92 -5.55 -12.21
CA ALA A 402 11.16 -6.95 -11.88
C ALA A 402 10.04 -7.87 -12.40
N GLY A 403 10.29 -9.19 -12.38
CA GLY A 403 9.37 -10.24 -12.80
C GLY A 403 9.40 -11.43 -11.82
N ILE A 404 8.46 -12.36 -11.96
CA ILE A 404 8.59 -13.67 -11.30
C ILE A 404 9.91 -14.31 -11.76
N GLY A 405 10.68 -14.83 -10.80
CA GLY A 405 12.01 -15.40 -11.03
C GLY A 405 13.17 -14.39 -10.98
N THR A 406 12.91 -13.09 -10.82
CA THR A 406 13.99 -12.12 -10.57
C THR A 406 14.71 -12.47 -9.26
N PRO A 407 16.04 -12.69 -9.26
CA PRO A 407 16.78 -12.99 -8.04
C PRO A 407 16.76 -11.83 -7.04
N VAL A 408 16.67 -12.17 -5.75
CA VAL A 408 16.73 -11.24 -4.63
C VAL A 408 17.81 -11.73 -3.67
N TYR A 409 18.81 -10.91 -3.41
CA TYR A 409 19.85 -11.21 -2.43
C TYR A 409 19.69 -10.30 -1.22
N VAL A 410 19.56 -10.91 -0.04
CA VAL A 410 19.45 -10.21 1.24
C VAL A 410 20.71 -10.47 2.05
N HIS A 411 21.35 -9.42 2.53
CA HIS A 411 22.59 -9.54 3.31
C HIS A 411 22.68 -8.52 4.44
N PRO A 412 23.50 -8.79 5.48
CA PRO A 412 23.83 -7.82 6.51
C PRO A 412 24.32 -6.51 5.90
#